data_AF-A0A936RK38-F1
#
_entry.id   AF-A0A936RK38-F1
#
_cell.length_a   1.000
_cell.length_b   1.000
_cell.length_c   1.000
_cell.angle_alpha   90.00
_cell.angle_beta   90.00
_cell.angle_gamma   90.00
#
_symmetry.space_group_name_H-M   'P 1'
#
loop_
_entity.id
_entity.type
_entity.pdbx_description
1 polymer ?
#
loop_
_entity_poly.entity_id
_entity_poly.type
_entity_poly.pdbx_seq_one_letter_code
_entity_poly.pdbx_strand_id
1 'polypeptide(L)'
;MQSLLNAIRVPVFIALLFLFAACADTEADYDVGDQVEVLAGGTWYPSEVLEVKNGSYKVRHVNDDGSQDNWVEEENIRFAEENVIPNDARPENVNKEKLETQNGALPKITGTSWSLLCIYEKGTTPKYMHTFPEYLFCNNGRWELHALSNSIGQMGTYTIDGNQLITVHDGADRLTGKYTITWHAAENYLELDDGKLVFRLRYRTEAKC
;
A
#
# COMPACT_ATOMS: atom_id res chain seq x y z
N MET A 1 8.83 -67.52 8.03
CA MET A 1 8.23 -68.21 9.19
C MET A 1 8.88 -67.63 10.44
N GLN A 2 8.08 -67.23 11.44
CA GLN A 2 8.40 -66.45 12.67
C GLN A 2 8.40 -64.91 12.47
N SER A 3 7.28 -64.20 12.72
CA SER A 3 6.62 -63.77 13.99
C SER A 3 7.06 -62.33 14.36
N LEU A 4 6.27 -61.28 14.07
CA LEU A 4 5.18 -60.70 14.88
C LEU A 4 5.55 -60.37 16.34
N LEU A 5 5.50 -59.08 16.70
CA LEU A 5 4.96 -58.45 17.93
C LEU A 5 5.54 -57.01 18.06
N ASN A 6 4.78 -55.96 17.77
CA ASN A 6 3.95 -55.19 18.71
C ASN A 6 4.62 -54.80 20.03
N ALA A 7 4.97 -53.52 20.18
CA ALA A 7 4.99 -52.84 21.47
C ALA A 7 4.72 -51.34 21.28
N ILE A 8 3.43 -51.00 21.26
CA ILE A 8 2.92 -49.64 21.50
C ILE A 8 3.22 -49.27 22.96
N ARG A 9 3.91 -48.16 23.19
CA ARG A 9 3.87 -47.43 24.47
C ARG A 9 3.85 -45.92 24.19
N VAL A 10 2.65 -45.37 24.17
CA VAL A 10 2.38 -43.93 24.26
C VAL A 10 2.19 -43.59 25.74
N PRO A 11 3.00 -42.72 26.34
CA PRO A 11 2.58 -41.93 27.48
C PRO A 11 2.10 -40.56 27.01
N VAL A 12 0.82 -40.35 27.25
CA VAL A 12 0.09 -39.08 27.27
C VAL A 12 0.87 -38.05 28.09
N PHE A 13 1.33 -36.97 27.47
CA PHE A 13 1.61 -35.71 28.16
C PHE A 13 0.84 -34.60 27.44
N ILE A 14 -0.26 -34.23 28.06
CA ILE A 14 -1.03 -33.02 27.80
C ILE A 14 -0.13 -31.84 28.17
N ALA A 15 0.42 -31.17 27.17
CA ALA A 15 0.90 -29.80 27.31
C ALA A 15 0.02 -28.94 26.39
N LEU A 16 -1.04 -28.41 27.00
CA LEU A 16 -1.94 -27.43 26.42
C LEU A 16 -1.16 -26.13 26.24
N LEU A 17 -0.33 -26.06 25.19
CA LEU A 17 0.32 -24.82 24.78
C LEU A 17 -0.71 -24.03 23.98
N PHE A 18 -1.44 -23.14 24.65
CA PHE A 18 -2.17 -22.07 23.99
C PHE A 18 -1.14 -21.21 23.25
N LEU A 19 -0.91 -21.50 21.97
CA LEU A 19 -0.36 -20.52 21.05
C LEU A 19 -1.40 -19.41 20.93
N PHE A 20 -1.24 -18.36 21.74
CA PHE A 20 -1.75 -17.05 21.36
C PHE A 20 -0.99 -16.65 20.10
N ALA A 21 -1.60 -16.93 18.95
CA ALA A 21 -1.23 -16.25 17.72
C ALA A 21 -1.54 -14.77 17.97
N ALA A 22 -0.50 -13.99 18.28
CA ALA A 22 -0.58 -12.55 18.20
C ALA A 22 -0.76 -12.23 16.71
N CYS A 23 -2.01 -12.00 16.28
CA CYS A 23 -2.24 -11.22 15.09
C CYS A 23 -1.62 -9.86 15.37
N ALA A 24 -0.46 -9.60 14.77
CA ALA A 24 0.03 -8.24 14.64
C ALA A 24 -0.87 -7.59 13.58
N ASP A 25 -2.00 -7.04 14.02
CA ASP A 25 -2.80 -6.16 13.18
C ASP A 25 -1.91 -4.98 12.84
N THR A 26 -1.63 -4.83 11.55
CA THR A 26 -0.81 -3.74 11.04
C THR A 26 -1.74 -2.55 10.88
N GLU A 27 -1.85 -1.77 11.95
CA GLU A 27 -2.68 -0.57 12.05
C GLU A 27 -2.26 0.45 10.97
N ALA A 28 -3.20 0.87 10.12
CA ALA A 28 -3.05 2.01 9.24
C ALA A 28 -2.99 3.27 10.10
N ASP A 29 -1.79 3.83 10.27
CA ASP A 29 -1.62 5.16 10.86
C ASP A 29 -2.03 6.22 9.84
N TYR A 30 -3.16 6.88 10.07
CA TYR A 30 -3.52 8.11 9.37
C TYR A 30 -2.97 9.32 10.13
N ASP A 31 -2.53 10.34 9.41
CA ASP A 31 -2.04 11.59 10.00
C ASP A 31 -3.14 12.66 10.05
N VAL A 32 -3.03 13.59 11.00
CA VAL A 32 -3.90 14.78 11.04
C VAL A 32 -3.74 15.58 9.74
N GLY A 33 -4.86 15.84 9.07
CA GLY A 33 -4.95 16.53 7.77
C GLY A 33 -5.13 15.58 6.58
N ASP A 34 -4.98 14.28 6.77
CA ASP A 34 -5.21 13.30 5.71
C ASP A 34 -6.66 13.34 5.22
N GLN A 35 -6.81 13.24 3.90
CA GLN A 35 -8.11 13.09 3.24
C GLN A 35 -8.47 11.62 3.18
N VAL A 36 -9.56 11.29 3.85
CA VAL A 36 -10.01 9.92 4.08
C VAL A 36 -11.47 9.77 3.66
N GLU A 37 -11.93 8.54 3.58
CA GLU A 37 -13.33 8.21 3.54
C GLU A 37 -13.69 7.43 4.80
N VAL A 38 -14.88 7.69 5.32
CA VAL A 38 -15.36 7.13 6.57
C VAL A 38 -16.65 6.36 6.31
N LEU A 39 -16.73 5.12 6.78
CA LEU A 39 -17.90 4.28 6.61
C LEU A 39 -18.99 4.68 7.62
N ALA A 40 -20.12 5.18 7.13
CA ALA A 40 -21.29 5.50 7.92
C ALA A 40 -22.55 4.95 7.24
N GLY A 41 -23.38 4.18 7.97
CA GLY A 41 -24.63 3.63 7.41
C GLY A 41 -24.42 2.75 6.17
N GLY A 42 -23.25 2.11 6.02
CA GLY A 42 -22.90 1.29 4.86
C GLY A 42 -22.42 2.07 3.62
N THR A 43 -22.23 3.38 3.74
CA THR A 43 -21.71 4.24 2.66
C THR A 43 -20.43 4.94 3.12
N TRP A 44 -19.46 5.09 2.22
CA TRP A 44 -18.20 5.80 2.47
C TRP A 44 -18.39 7.30 2.22
N TYR A 45 -18.00 8.14 3.17
CA TYR A 45 -18.14 9.59 3.10
C TYR A 45 -16.78 10.29 3.20
N PRO A 46 -16.48 11.24 2.30
CA PRO A 46 -15.21 11.97 2.32
C PRO A 46 -15.10 12.77 3.61
N SER A 47 -13.93 12.70 4.24
CA SER A 47 -13.65 13.30 5.54
C SER A 47 -12.17 13.71 5.65
N GLU A 48 -11.87 14.54 6.63
CA GLU A 48 -10.51 14.94 7.02
C GLU A 48 -10.20 14.43 8.42
N VAL A 49 -9.01 13.89 8.64
CA VAL A 49 -8.53 13.51 9.98
C VAL A 49 -8.16 14.77 10.76
N LEU A 50 -8.83 14.99 11.89
CA LEU A 50 -8.59 16.12 12.79
C LEU A 50 -7.68 15.77 13.97
N GLU A 51 -7.76 14.54 14.46
CA GLU A 51 -7.02 14.09 15.65
C GLU A 51 -6.82 12.57 15.58
N VAL A 52 -5.71 12.09 16.13
CA VAL A 52 -5.37 10.66 16.21
C VAL A 52 -5.12 10.30 17.67
N LYS A 53 -5.78 9.25 18.17
CA LYS A 53 -5.63 8.84 19.57
C LYS A 53 -5.93 7.35 19.74
N ASN A 54 -4.93 6.59 20.19
CA ASN A 54 -5.06 5.17 20.53
C ASN A 54 -5.76 4.35 19.43
N GLY A 55 -5.39 4.56 18.16
CA GLY A 55 -5.98 3.84 17.03
C GLY A 55 -7.38 4.29 16.60
N SER A 56 -7.88 5.36 17.19
CA SER A 56 -9.10 6.04 16.76
C SER A 56 -8.75 7.35 16.08
N TYR A 57 -9.57 7.71 15.10
CA TYR A 57 -9.39 8.89 14.26
C TYR A 57 -10.58 9.81 14.46
N LYS A 58 -10.35 11.01 14.97
CA LYS A 58 -11.38 12.05 14.95
C LYS A 58 -11.41 12.60 13.55
N VAL A 59 -12.56 12.52 12.89
CA VAL A 59 -12.75 12.92 11.50
C VAL A 59 -13.84 13.98 11.39
N ARG A 60 -13.72 14.83 10.38
CA ARG A 60 -14.77 15.75 9.94
C ARG A 60 -15.16 15.45 8.51
N HIS A 61 -16.44 15.17 8.29
CA HIS A 61 -16.97 15.01 6.94
C HIS A 61 -16.81 16.31 6.13
N VAL A 62 -16.49 16.17 4.85
CA VAL A 62 -16.38 17.33 3.95
C VAL A 62 -17.74 18.05 3.87
N ASN A 63 -17.72 19.38 4.00
CA ASN A 63 -18.89 20.27 4.10
C ASN A 63 -19.66 20.24 5.42
N ASP A 64 -19.17 19.55 6.45
CA ASP A 64 -19.67 19.70 7.81
C ASP A 64 -19.02 20.93 8.48
N ASP A 65 -19.78 21.65 9.30
CA ASP A 65 -19.30 22.82 10.05
C ASP A 65 -18.50 22.45 11.32
N GLY A 66 -18.30 21.15 11.53
CA GLY A 66 -17.62 20.57 12.69
C GLY A 66 -18.56 20.21 13.83
N SER A 67 -19.87 20.40 13.66
CA SER A 67 -20.87 19.96 14.62
C SER A 67 -20.99 18.43 14.70
N GLN A 68 -20.51 17.70 13.68
CA GLN A 68 -20.52 16.24 13.63
C GLN A 68 -19.12 15.64 13.56
N ASP A 69 -18.13 16.26 14.19
CA ASP A 69 -16.82 15.62 14.37
C ASP A 69 -17.00 14.32 15.18
N ASN A 70 -16.66 13.19 14.56
CA ASN A 70 -16.84 11.87 15.18
C ASN A 70 -15.52 11.12 15.26
N TRP A 71 -15.37 10.30 16.29
CA TRP A 71 -14.28 9.34 16.36
C TRP A 71 -14.67 8.07 15.61
N VAL A 72 -13.76 7.58 14.78
CA VAL A 72 -13.94 6.33 14.04
C VAL A 72 -12.77 5.40 14.29
N GLU A 73 -13.09 4.12 14.32
CA GLU A 73 -12.09 3.05 14.42
C GLU A 73 -11.50 2.78 13.03
N GLU A 74 -10.30 2.21 13.03
CA GLU A 74 -9.51 1.92 11.82
C GLU A 74 -10.31 1.17 10.73
N GLU A 75 -11.18 0.23 11.12
CA GLU A 75 -12.01 -0.55 10.19
C GLU A 75 -13.04 0.28 9.42
N ASN A 76 -13.35 1.49 9.90
CA ASN A 76 -14.35 2.40 9.34
C ASN A 76 -13.71 3.62 8.66
N ILE A 77 -12.40 3.59 8.39
CA ILE A 77 -11.67 4.67 7.73
C ILE A 77 -10.77 4.09 6.63
N ARG A 78 -10.65 4.79 5.52
CA ARG A 78 -9.74 4.46 4.40
C ARG A 78 -9.22 5.73 3.76
N PHE A 79 -8.11 5.68 3.03
CA PHE A 79 -7.71 6.83 2.21
C PHE A 79 -8.78 7.14 1.17
N ALA A 80 -9.09 8.43 0.98
CA ALA A 80 -10.05 8.83 -0.02
C ALA A 80 -9.56 8.42 -1.42
N GLU A 81 -10.45 7.81 -2.20
CA GLU A 81 -10.24 7.72 -3.65
C GLU A 81 -10.27 9.16 -4.19
N GLU A 82 -9.29 9.58 -5.00
CA GLU A 82 -9.07 11.00 -5.38
C GLU A 82 -10.18 11.61 -6.28
N ASN A 83 -11.35 10.97 -6.34
CA ASN A 83 -12.52 11.46 -7.01
C ASN A 83 -13.55 11.91 -5.96
N VAL A 84 -14.01 13.16 -6.06
CA VAL A 84 -15.12 13.79 -5.30
C VAL A 84 -14.70 14.65 -4.09
N ILE A 85 -14.01 15.77 -4.35
CA ILE A 85 -14.38 17.04 -3.71
C ILE A 85 -14.74 18.04 -4.83
N PRO A 86 -15.98 18.54 -4.91
CA PRO A 86 -16.31 19.69 -5.76
C PRO A 86 -15.41 20.86 -5.37
N ASN A 87 -14.75 21.44 -6.37
CA ASN A 87 -13.58 22.32 -6.28
C ASN A 87 -13.80 23.70 -5.59
N ASP A 88 -14.85 23.88 -4.77
CA ASP A 88 -15.39 25.22 -4.45
C ASP A 88 -15.13 25.71 -3.01
N ALA A 89 -14.38 25.01 -2.16
CA ALA A 89 -14.25 25.41 -0.74
C ALA A 89 -12.84 25.39 -0.12
N ARG A 90 -11.75 25.39 -0.90
CA ARG A 90 -10.37 25.54 -0.33
C ARG A 90 -9.75 26.87 -0.72
N PRO A 91 -9.24 27.70 0.21
CA PRO A 91 -8.45 28.87 -0.13
C PRO A 91 -7.17 28.43 -0.86
N GLU A 92 -7.08 28.80 -2.13
CA GLU A 92 -5.96 28.55 -3.04
C GLU A 92 -4.71 29.28 -2.55
N ASN A 93 -3.89 28.65 -1.70
CA ASN A 93 -2.50 29.10 -1.53
C ASN A 93 -1.54 28.04 -0.97
N VAL A 94 -1.79 26.76 -1.26
CA VAL A 94 -0.70 25.79 -1.31
C VAL A 94 -0.42 25.59 -2.79
N ASN A 95 0.79 25.88 -3.23
CA ASN A 95 1.30 25.55 -4.55
C ASN A 95 0.94 24.08 -4.86
N LYS A 96 -0.22 23.86 -5.51
CA LYS A 96 -0.47 22.71 -6.36
C LYS A 96 0.48 22.90 -7.53
N GLU A 97 1.75 22.57 -7.29
CA GLU A 97 2.74 22.46 -8.34
C GLU A 97 2.31 21.26 -9.19
N LYS A 98 1.41 21.56 -10.12
CA LYS A 98 1.26 20.93 -11.41
C LYS A 98 1.42 19.40 -11.38
N LEU A 99 0.50 18.70 -10.73
CA LEU A 99 0.08 17.41 -11.26
C LEU A 99 -0.58 17.74 -12.61
N GLU A 100 0.24 17.91 -13.66
CA GLU A 100 -0.28 17.91 -15.02
C GLU A 100 -1.07 16.62 -15.12
N THR A 101 -2.38 16.75 -15.27
CA THR A 101 -3.28 15.68 -15.70
C THR A 101 -2.69 15.09 -16.98
N GLN A 102 -1.83 14.09 -16.82
CA GLN A 102 -1.27 13.34 -17.93
C GLN A 102 -2.48 12.66 -18.56
N ASN A 103 -2.83 13.07 -19.78
CA ASN A 103 -4.03 12.69 -20.54
C ASN A 103 -4.09 11.17 -20.82
N GLY A 104 -4.26 10.34 -19.78
CA GLY A 104 -4.27 8.89 -19.87
C GLY A 104 -2.92 8.24 -20.19
N ALA A 105 -1.83 9.02 -20.33
CA ALA A 105 -0.51 8.48 -20.62
C ALA A 105 0.16 7.92 -19.35
N LEU A 106 0.94 6.86 -19.51
CA LEU A 106 1.78 6.28 -18.46
C LEU A 106 2.78 7.34 -17.95
N PRO A 107 2.85 7.62 -16.64
CA PRO A 107 3.85 8.53 -16.10
C PRO A 107 5.26 8.01 -16.31
N LYS A 108 6.20 8.94 -16.42
CA LYS A 108 7.62 8.60 -16.43
C LYS A 108 7.97 7.90 -15.11
N ILE A 109 8.36 6.63 -15.19
CA ILE A 109 8.79 5.84 -14.03
C ILE A 109 10.22 6.24 -13.59
N THR A 110 11.11 6.61 -14.51
CA THR A 110 12.47 7.00 -14.15
C THR A 110 12.53 8.35 -13.45
N GLY A 111 13.17 8.39 -12.29
CA GLY A 111 13.31 9.55 -11.42
C GLY A 111 12.07 9.80 -10.55
N THR A 112 11.27 8.79 -10.22
CA THR A 112 10.02 8.96 -9.45
C THR A 112 9.90 7.99 -8.27
N SER A 113 9.15 8.42 -7.25
CA SER A 113 8.78 7.64 -6.06
C SER A 113 7.33 7.18 -6.17
N TRP A 114 7.07 5.95 -5.73
CA TRP A 114 5.80 5.27 -5.83
C TRP A 114 5.45 4.55 -4.54
N SER A 115 4.26 4.78 -4.00
CA SER A 115 3.74 4.01 -2.87
C SER A 115 3.18 2.69 -3.36
N LEU A 116 3.68 1.58 -2.80
CA LEU A 116 3.10 0.26 -3.03
C LEU A 116 1.77 0.16 -2.32
N LEU A 117 0.67 0.11 -3.07
CA LEU A 117 -0.71 0.01 -2.58
C LEU A 117 -1.05 -1.42 -2.14
N CYS A 118 -0.68 -2.41 -2.94
CA CYS A 118 -0.91 -3.82 -2.65
C CYS A 118 0.00 -4.74 -3.46
N ILE A 119 0.13 -5.98 -2.97
CA ILE A 119 0.69 -7.12 -3.70
C ILE A 119 -0.29 -8.27 -3.56
N TYR A 120 -0.63 -8.95 -4.64
CA TYR A 120 -1.55 -10.10 -4.60
C TYR A 120 -1.23 -11.12 -5.69
N GLU A 121 -1.67 -12.36 -5.47
CA GLU A 121 -1.58 -13.41 -6.48
C GLU A 121 -2.59 -13.16 -7.59
N LYS A 122 -2.17 -13.37 -8.84
CA LYS A 122 -3.01 -13.16 -10.01
C LYS A 122 -4.26 -14.04 -9.94
N GLY A 123 -5.42 -13.43 -10.13
CA GLY A 123 -6.73 -14.09 -10.02
C GLY A 123 -7.34 -14.06 -8.62
N THR A 124 -6.66 -13.47 -7.64
CA THR A 124 -7.21 -13.22 -6.29
C THR A 124 -7.72 -11.79 -6.15
N THR A 125 -8.51 -11.53 -5.11
CA THR A 125 -8.97 -10.17 -4.77
C THR A 125 -7.82 -9.39 -4.12
N PRO A 126 -7.48 -8.17 -4.61
CA PRO A 126 -6.44 -7.36 -4.02
C PRO A 126 -6.76 -7.00 -2.56
N LYS A 127 -5.75 -7.10 -1.69
CA LYS A 127 -5.82 -6.56 -0.32
C LYS A 127 -4.86 -5.38 -0.22
N TYR A 128 -5.41 -4.20 0.02
CA TYR A 128 -4.64 -2.98 0.15
C TYR A 128 -3.86 -2.99 1.46
N MET A 129 -2.62 -2.52 1.41
CA MET A 129 -1.80 -2.37 2.60
C MET A 129 -2.20 -1.10 3.34
N HIS A 130 -1.98 -1.15 4.64
CA HIS A 130 -2.22 -0.06 5.57
C HIS A 130 -1.00 0.86 5.68
N THR A 131 0.18 0.29 5.43
CA THR A 131 1.45 0.98 5.35
C THR A 131 2.01 0.77 3.96
N PHE A 132 2.46 1.85 3.30
CA PHE A 132 2.89 1.79 1.91
C PHE A 132 4.40 1.95 1.83
N PRO A 133 5.16 0.84 1.69
CA PRO A 133 6.55 0.93 1.28
C PRO A 133 6.69 1.78 0.01
N GLU A 134 7.73 2.58 -0.06
CA GLU A 134 7.99 3.42 -1.22
C GLU A 134 9.02 2.75 -2.14
N TYR A 135 8.66 2.59 -3.42
CA TYR A 135 9.57 2.25 -4.49
C TYR A 135 10.12 3.52 -5.10
N LEU A 136 11.43 3.69 -5.04
CA LEU A 136 12.14 4.76 -5.74
C LEU A 136 12.76 4.17 -6.99
N PHE A 137 12.49 4.75 -8.15
CA PHE A 137 13.14 4.41 -9.42
C PHE A 137 14.06 5.57 -9.80
N CYS A 138 15.34 5.44 -9.47
CA CYS A 138 16.34 6.50 -9.57
C CYS A 138 16.81 6.75 -11.01
N ASN A 139 17.23 7.97 -11.32
CA ASN A 139 17.71 8.35 -12.66
C ASN A 139 18.98 7.59 -13.08
N ASN A 140 19.74 7.07 -12.13
CA ASN A 140 20.92 6.25 -12.37
C ASN A 140 20.62 4.78 -12.71
N GLY A 141 19.34 4.40 -12.87
CA GLY A 141 18.91 3.04 -13.18
C GLY A 141 18.87 2.10 -11.97
N ARG A 142 18.95 2.65 -10.75
CA ARG A 142 18.75 1.90 -9.51
C ARG A 142 17.33 2.01 -9.01
N TRP A 143 16.84 0.95 -8.36
CA TRP A 143 15.62 1.02 -7.60
C TRP A 143 15.89 0.72 -6.13
N GLU A 144 15.07 1.31 -5.26
CA GLU A 144 15.14 1.13 -3.82
C GLU A 144 13.72 0.94 -3.26
N LEU A 145 13.60 0.10 -2.24
CA LEU A 145 12.38 -0.09 -1.47
C LEU A 145 12.62 0.45 -0.06
N HIS A 146 11.98 1.57 0.24
CA HIS A 146 12.05 2.23 1.53
C HIS A 146 10.85 1.75 2.37
N ALA A 147 11.14 1.09 3.49
CA ALA A 147 10.13 0.79 4.50
C ALA A 147 9.93 2.02 5.41
N LEU A 148 8.80 2.08 6.11
CA LEU A 148 8.44 3.19 7.02
C LEU A 148 9.51 3.54 8.08
N SER A 149 10.39 2.61 8.43
CA SER A 149 11.43 2.83 9.44
C SER A 149 12.66 3.60 8.94
N ASN A 150 12.59 4.25 7.76
CA ASN A 150 13.73 4.85 7.06
C ASN A 150 14.90 3.87 6.81
N SER A 151 14.64 2.57 6.96
CA SER A 151 15.60 1.54 6.61
C SER A 151 15.45 1.23 5.12
N ILE A 152 16.57 1.32 4.41
CA ILE A 152 16.63 0.86 3.03
C ILE A 152 16.52 -0.66 3.10
N GLY A 153 15.38 -1.20 2.63
CA GLY A 153 15.13 -2.62 2.66
C GLY A 153 15.82 -3.30 1.49
N GLN A 154 15.12 -3.31 0.35
CA GLN A 154 15.60 -3.95 -0.87
C GLN A 154 16.10 -2.90 -1.85
N MET A 155 17.08 -3.27 -2.68
CA MET A 155 17.57 -2.39 -3.73
C MET A 155 18.12 -3.21 -4.89
N GLY A 156 18.28 -2.54 -6.02
CA GLY A 156 18.82 -3.18 -7.19
C GLY A 156 18.97 -2.24 -8.38
N THR A 157 19.08 -2.83 -9.57
CA THR A 157 19.04 -2.12 -10.85
C THR A 157 17.73 -2.40 -11.57
N TYR A 158 17.26 -1.47 -12.39
CA TYR A 158 16.10 -1.70 -13.25
C TYR A 158 16.32 -1.18 -14.67
N THR A 159 15.57 -1.74 -15.61
CA THR A 159 15.45 -1.21 -16.98
C THR A 159 13.98 -1.21 -17.40
N ILE A 160 13.61 -0.27 -18.25
CA ILE A 160 12.28 -0.20 -18.86
C ILE A 160 12.45 -0.40 -20.36
N ASP A 161 11.75 -1.39 -20.92
CA ASP A 161 11.74 -1.68 -22.35
C ASP A 161 10.28 -1.80 -22.83
N GLY A 162 9.81 -0.77 -23.52
CA GLY A 162 8.40 -0.66 -23.91
C GLY A 162 7.47 -0.69 -22.70
N ASN A 163 6.65 -1.74 -22.62
CA ASN A 163 5.73 -1.97 -21.51
C ASN A 163 6.27 -2.99 -20.48
N GLN A 164 7.58 -3.24 -20.46
CA GLN A 164 8.18 -4.14 -19.47
C GLN A 164 9.10 -3.39 -18.52
N LEU A 165 8.93 -3.66 -17.23
CA LEU A 165 9.89 -3.31 -16.17
C LEU A 165 10.67 -4.56 -15.82
N ILE A 166 12.00 -4.49 -15.90
CA ILE A 166 12.89 -5.56 -15.48
C ILE A 166 13.68 -5.05 -14.28
N THR A 167 13.62 -5.76 -13.16
CA THR A 167 14.40 -5.44 -11.96
C THR A 167 15.41 -6.55 -11.71
N VAL A 168 16.56 -6.20 -11.14
CA VAL A 168 17.58 -7.15 -10.67
C VAL A 168 17.97 -6.73 -9.28
N HIS A 169 17.77 -7.60 -8.30
CA HIS A 169 18.10 -7.35 -6.90
C HIS A 169 19.63 -7.39 -6.69
N ASP A 170 20.15 -6.54 -5.80
CA ASP A 170 21.59 -6.49 -5.48
C ASP A 170 22.06 -7.63 -4.55
N GLY A 171 21.13 -8.43 -4.04
CA GLY A 171 21.42 -9.60 -3.22
C GLY A 171 22.26 -10.66 -3.95
N ALA A 172 22.84 -11.60 -3.17
CA ALA A 172 23.66 -12.68 -3.71
C ALA A 172 22.92 -13.60 -4.70
N ASP A 173 21.59 -13.67 -4.58
CA ASP A 173 20.69 -14.42 -5.45
C ASP A 173 20.42 -13.75 -6.79
N ARG A 174 20.70 -12.44 -6.91
CA ARG A 174 20.46 -11.62 -8.11
C ARG A 174 19.08 -11.84 -8.73
N LEU A 175 18.06 -11.99 -7.89
CA LEU A 175 16.71 -12.27 -8.34
C LEU A 175 16.27 -11.22 -9.36
N THR A 176 15.75 -11.71 -10.48
CA THR A 176 15.28 -10.86 -11.57
C THR A 176 13.76 -10.87 -11.61
N GLY A 177 13.15 -9.70 -11.46
CA GLY A 177 11.72 -9.49 -11.71
C GLY A 177 11.50 -9.05 -13.15
N LYS A 178 10.44 -9.55 -13.79
CA LYS A 178 10.01 -9.12 -15.12
C LYS A 178 8.52 -8.85 -15.07
N TYR A 179 8.14 -7.59 -15.21
CA TYR A 179 6.77 -7.15 -15.03
C TYR A 179 6.24 -6.51 -16.30
N THR A 180 5.03 -6.89 -16.69
CA THR A 180 4.24 -6.11 -17.64
C THR A 180 3.68 -4.89 -16.94
N ILE A 181 3.86 -3.72 -17.54
CA ILE A 181 3.41 -2.44 -17.03
C ILE A 181 2.05 -2.11 -17.63
N THR A 182 1.08 -1.82 -16.77
CA THR A 182 -0.24 -1.28 -17.16
C THR A 182 -0.53 -0.01 -16.36
N TRP A 183 -0.88 1.07 -17.05
CA TRP A 183 -1.32 2.32 -16.41
C TRP A 183 -2.84 2.37 -16.31
N HIS A 184 -3.36 2.52 -15.10
CA HIS A 184 -4.78 2.70 -14.82
C HIS A 184 -5.05 4.18 -14.59
N ALA A 185 -5.26 4.91 -15.68
CA ALA A 185 -5.36 6.37 -15.64
C ALA A 185 -6.55 6.91 -14.85
N ALA A 186 -7.69 6.20 -14.84
CA ALA A 186 -8.88 6.65 -14.13
C ALA A 186 -8.72 6.51 -12.61
N GLU A 187 -7.96 5.48 -12.19
CA GLU A 187 -7.70 5.14 -10.80
C GLU A 187 -6.32 5.62 -10.31
N ASN A 188 -5.54 6.25 -11.19
CA ASN A 188 -4.23 6.85 -10.94
C ASN A 188 -3.22 5.87 -10.30
N TYR A 189 -3.11 4.65 -10.82
CA TYR A 189 -2.12 3.68 -10.36
C TYR A 189 -1.44 2.89 -11.50
N LEU A 190 -0.22 2.48 -11.22
CA LEU A 190 0.63 1.63 -12.04
C LEU A 190 0.49 0.18 -11.58
N GLU A 191 0.12 -0.72 -12.48
CA GLU A 191 0.09 -2.16 -12.23
C GLU A 191 1.33 -2.82 -12.84
N LEU A 192 2.01 -3.65 -12.04
CA LEU A 192 3.15 -4.47 -12.45
C LEU A 192 2.80 -5.94 -12.28
N ASP A 193 2.74 -6.69 -13.39
CA ASP A 193 2.31 -8.10 -13.42
C ASP A 193 3.44 -9.00 -13.94
N ASP A 194 3.94 -9.93 -13.11
CA ASP A 194 4.96 -10.91 -13.50
C ASP A 194 4.39 -12.27 -14.00
N GLY A 195 3.06 -12.35 -14.10
CA GLY A 195 2.29 -13.55 -14.44
C GLY A 195 1.83 -14.36 -13.23
N LYS A 196 2.40 -14.13 -12.04
CA LYS A 196 2.04 -14.79 -10.77
C LYS A 196 1.60 -13.79 -9.71
N LEU A 197 2.35 -12.73 -9.53
CA LEU A 197 2.10 -11.64 -8.59
C LEU A 197 1.80 -10.36 -9.36
N VAL A 198 0.90 -9.58 -8.78
CA VAL A 198 0.52 -8.26 -9.25
C VAL A 198 0.81 -7.25 -8.16
N PHE A 199 1.49 -6.17 -8.51
CA PHE A 199 1.81 -5.04 -7.66
C PHE A 199 1.03 -3.83 -8.16
N ARG A 200 0.42 -3.07 -7.25
CA ARG A 200 -0.16 -1.76 -7.59
C ARG A 200 0.61 -0.66 -6.89
N LEU A 201 1.00 0.34 -7.66
CA LEU A 201 1.87 1.43 -7.24
C LEU A 201 1.16 2.75 -7.53
N ARG A 202 1.14 3.67 -6.57
CA ARG A 202 0.62 5.03 -6.76
C ARG A 202 1.77 6.01 -6.86
N TYR A 203 1.74 6.88 -7.86
CA TYR A 203 2.74 7.94 -7.98
C TYR A 203 2.70 8.85 -6.75
N ARG A 204 3.88 9.24 -6.25
CA ARG A 204 4.00 10.15 -5.10
C ARG A 204 4.63 11.47 -5.52
N THR A 205 5.87 11.40 -5.99
CA THR A 205 6.71 12.58 -6.25
C THR A 205 7.85 12.20 -7.18
N GLU A 206 8.61 13.19 -7.65
CA GLU A 206 9.96 12.95 -8.17
C GLU A 206 10.87 12.37 -7.06
N ALA A 207 11.65 11.36 -7.42
CA ALA A 207 12.67 10.81 -6.55
C ALA A 207 13.93 11.67 -6.63
N LYS A 208 14.58 11.91 -5.49
CA LYS A 208 15.84 12.68 -5.43
C LYS A 208 17.09 11.81 -5.65
N CYS A 209 16.91 10.73 -6.42
CA CYS A 209 17.93 9.81 -6.89
C CYS A 209 17.76 9.64 -8.42
#